data_AF-A0A6C0DY32-F1
#
_entry.id   AF-A0A6C0DY32-F1
#
_cell.length_a   1.000
_cell.length_b   1.000
_cell.length_c   1.000
_cell.angle_alpha   90.00
_cell.angle_beta   90.00
_cell.angle_gamma   90.00
#
_symmetry.space_group_name_H-M   'P 1'
#
loop_
_entity.id
_entity.type
_entity.pdbx_description
1 polymer ?
#
loop_
_entity_poly.entity_id
_entity_poly.type
_entity_poly.pdbx_seq_one_letter_code
_entity_poly.pdbx_strand_id
1 'polypeptide(L)'
;MTGEKKTRAVNGNKLIQYEWMKEEVNEFYEAIYLENIEEIRDEAIGLIRTFQQFQDSKRVVSLWKKVRKDVLYVFPTRKIFIEAFVKWHKKKIQKNQALGVTPEELIDISKIKWK
;
A
#
# COMPACT_ATOMS: atom_id res chain seq x y z
N MET A 1 -1.60 -7.68 -11.28
CA MET A 1 -1.51 -6.86 -12.52
C MET A 1 -0.24 -7.13 -13.37
N THR A 2 -0.34 -7.09 -14.71
CA THR A 2 0.81 -7.24 -15.65
C THR A 2 1.74 -6.01 -15.64
N GLY A 3 2.98 -6.19 -16.13
CA GLY A 3 3.96 -5.09 -16.23
C GLY A 3 3.49 -3.93 -17.11
N GLU A 4 2.88 -4.22 -18.26
CA GLU A 4 2.34 -3.19 -19.16
C GLU A 4 1.24 -2.34 -18.49
N LYS A 5 0.31 -2.99 -17.78
CA LYS A 5 -0.72 -2.27 -17.03
C LYS A 5 -0.10 -1.40 -15.92
N LYS A 6 0.91 -1.90 -15.21
CA LYS A 6 1.65 -1.10 -14.21
C LYS A 6 2.27 0.15 -14.85
N THR A 7 2.95 0.02 -15.99
CA THR A 7 3.49 1.16 -16.74
C THR A 7 2.40 2.17 -17.11
N ARG A 8 1.24 1.70 -17.61
CA ARG A 8 0.12 2.58 -17.96
C ARG A 8 -0.44 3.32 -16.73
N ALA A 9 -0.52 2.66 -15.57
CA ALA A 9 -0.91 3.32 -14.32
C ALA A 9 0.08 4.39 -13.89
N VAL A 10 1.39 4.11 -13.96
CA VAL A 10 2.44 5.10 -13.65
C VAL A 10 2.38 6.29 -14.60
N ASN A 11 2.10 6.05 -15.88
CA ASN A 11 1.93 7.09 -16.91
C ASN A 11 0.57 7.83 -16.84
N GLY A 12 -0.17 7.69 -15.74
CA GLY A 12 -1.34 8.53 -15.45
C GLY A 12 -2.69 7.94 -15.83
N ASN A 13 -2.77 6.69 -16.31
CA ASN A 13 -4.05 6.06 -16.64
C ASN A 13 -4.90 5.80 -15.39
N LYS A 14 -5.89 6.67 -15.12
CA LYS A 14 -6.72 6.65 -13.91
C LYS A 14 -7.54 5.37 -13.73
N LEU A 15 -7.94 4.72 -14.83
CA LEU A 15 -8.66 3.45 -14.76
C LEU A 15 -7.75 2.35 -14.20
N ILE A 16 -6.53 2.24 -14.72
CA ILE A 16 -5.59 1.21 -14.29
C ILE A 16 -5.03 1.50 -12.89
N GLN A 17 -4.83 2.78 -12.53
CA GLN A 17 -4.52 3.15 -11.14
C GLN A 17 -5.60 2.67 -10.16
N TYR A 18 -6.88 2.81 -10.53
CA TYR A 18 -7.98 2.31 -9.72
C TYR A 18 -8.04 0.79 -9.70
N GLU A 19 -7.77 0.11 -10.82
CA GLU A 19 -7.64 -1.35 -10.85
C GLU A 19 -6.55 -1.84 -9.89
N TRP A 20 -5.37 -1.21 -9.91
CA TRP A 20 -4.29 -1.53 -8.99
C TRP A 20 -4.74 -1.38 -7.53
N MET A 21 -5.35 -0.25 -7.17
CA MET A 21 -5.84 -0.05 -5.79
C MET A 21 -6.86 -1.12 -5.38
N LYS A 22 -7.71 -1.60 -6.29
CA LYS A 22 -8.63 -2.71 -5.98
C LYS A 22 -7.92 -4.03 -5.75
N GLU A 23 -6.89 -4.34 -6.55
CA GLU A 23 -6.07 -5.55 -6.36
C GLU A 23 -5.46 -5.55 -4.95
N GLU A 24 -4.80 -4.45 -4.56
CA GLU A 24 -4.15 -4.35 -3.24
C GLU A 24 -5.16 -4.38 -2.08
N VAL A 25 -6.38 -3.85 -2.27
CA VAL A 25 -7.47 -3.96 -1.27
C VAL A 25 -7.93 -5.41 -1.13
N ASN A 26 -8.05 -6.13 -2.24
CA ASN A 26 -8.46 -7.53 -2.21
C ASN A 26 -7.37 -8.40 -1.55
N GLU A 27 -6.10 -8.21 -1.93
CA GLU A 27 -4.95 -8.92 -1.33
C GLU A 27 -4.91 -8.69 0.19
N PHE A 28 -5.12 -7.44 0.64
CA PHE A 28 -5.20 -7.11 2.06
C PHE A 28 -6.31 -7.85 2.82
N TYR A 29 -7.55 -7.84 2.30
CA TYR A 29 -8.66 -8.51 2.98
C TYR A 29 -8.60 -10.04 2.84
N GLU A 30 -8.00 -10.57 1.77
CA GLU A 30 -7.69 -12.00 1.65
C GLU A 30 -6.68 -12.43 2.71
N ALA A 31 -5.62 -11.66 2.92
CA ALA A 31 -4.65 -11.91 4.00
C ALA A 31 -5.30 -11.88 5.39
N ILE A 32 -6.27 -10.98 5.62
CA ILE A 32 -7.09 -10.95 6.85
C ILE A 32 -7.92 -12.22 6.98
N TYR A 33 -8.62 -12.62 5.91
CA TYR A 33 -9.45 -13.83 5.91
C TYR A 33 -8.64 -15.10 6.20
N LEU A 34 -7.39 -15.15 5.72
CA LEU A 34 -6.46 -16.26 5.97
C LEU A 34 -5.70 -16.13 7.30
N GLU A 35 -5.99 -15.10 8.10
CA GLU A 35 -5.33 -14.80 9.39
C GLU A 35 -3.80 -14.72 9.30
N ASN A 36 -3.25 -14.38 8.12
CA ASN A 36 -1.82 -14.33 7.90
C ASN A 36 -1.26 -12.94 8.28
N ILE A 37 -0.88 -12.77 9.54
CA ILE A 37 -0.36 -11.49 10.08
C ILE A 37 0.81 -10.92 9.28
N GLU A 38 1.71 -11.76 8.76
CA GLU A 38 2.84 -11.26 7.97
C GLU A 38 2.37 -10.67 6.64
N GLU A 39 1.43 -11.33 5.97
CA GLU A 39 0.89 -10.87 4.69
C GLU A 39 -0.04 -9.66 4.88
N ILE A 40 -0.86 -9.64 5.94
CA ILE A 40 -1.68 -8.48 6.31
C ILE A 40 -0.80 -7.22 6.40
N ARG A 41 0.39 -7.34 7.01
CA ARG A 41 1.33 -6.22 7.14
C ARG A 41 2.00 -5.86 5.82
N ASP A 42 2.37 -6.84 4.99
CA ASP A 42 2.96 -6.59 3.67
C ASP A 42 1.97 -5.82 2.77
N GLU A 43 0.72 -6.29 2.70
CA GLU A 43 -0.34 -5.70 1.86
C GLU A 43 -0.83 -4.36 2.42
N ALA A 44 -0.83 -4.18 3.74
CA ALA A 44 -1.11 -2.88 4.34
C ALA A 44 -0.06 -1.81 3.93
N ILE A 45 1.24 -2.16 3.85
CA ILE A 45 2.27 -1.25 3.33
C ILE A 45 2.05 -1.00 1.83
N GLY A 46 1.74 -2.06 1.06
CA GLY A 46 1.42 -1.98 -0.37
C GLY A 46 0.27 -1.01 -0.67
N LEU A 47 -0.80 -1.07 0.12
CA LEU A 47 -1.94 -0.15 0.06
C LEU A 47 -1.56 1.30 0.34
N ILE A 48 -0.78 1.55 1.39
CA ILE A 48 -0.30 2.92 1.72
C ILE A 48 0.54 3.46 0.57
N ARG A 49 1.44 2.65 0.02
CA ARG A 49 2.28 3.02 -1.12
C ARG A 49 1.44 3.29 -2.37
N THR A 50 0.46 2.44 -2.67
CA THR A 50 -0.41 2.60 -3.84
C THR A 50 -1.22 3.90 -3.74
N PHE A 51 -1.72 4.21 -2.54
CA PHE A 51 -2.34 5.50 -2.26
C PHE A 51 -1.35 6.67 -2.46
N GLN A 52 -0.14 6.60 -1.89
CA GLN A 52 0.91 7.63 -2.06
C GLN A 52 1.22 7.88 -3.54
N GLN A 53 1.30 6.82 -4.36
CA GLN A 53 1.68 6.93 -5.76
C GLN A 53 0.60 7.55 -6.65
N PHE A 54 -0.68 7.36 -6.33
CA PHE A 54 -1.80 7.74 -7.20
C PHE A 54 -2.80 8.69 -6.53
N GLN A 55 -2.30 9.64 -5.73
CA GLN A 55 -3.12 10.60 -4.99
C GLN A 55 -3.97 11.52 -5.87
N ASP A 56 -3.58 11.69 -7.14
CA ASP A 56 -4.32 12.48 -8.11
C ASP A 56 -5.53 11.73 -8.70
N SER A 57 -5.66 10.42 -8.46
CA SER A 57 -6.82 9.63 -8.83
C SER A 57 -7.91 9.71 -7.76
N LYS A 58 -8.99 10.46 -8.05
CA LYS A 58 -10.16 10.58 -7.16
C LYS A 58 -10.72 9.22 -6.73
N ARG A 59 -10.67 8.21 -7.60
CA ARG A 59 -11.16 6.85 -7.30
C ARG A 59 -10.25 6.11 -6.33
N VAL A 60 -8.92 6.22 -6.50
CA VAL A 60 -7.94 5.67 -5.55
C VAL A 60 -8.11 6.32 -4.17
N VAL A 61 -8.19 7.66 -4.13
CA VAL A 61 -8.40 8.41 -2.88
C VAL A 61 -9.70 7.99 -2.19
N SER A 62 -10.79 7.81 -2.95
CA SER A 62 -12.08 7.37 -2.42
C SER A 62 -12.00 5.98 -1.80
N LEU A 63 -11.33 5.05 -2.47
CA LEU A 63 -11.16 3.68 -1.97
C LEU A 63 -10.24 3.63 -0.74
N TRP A 64 -9.13 4.37 -0.76
CA TRP A 64 -8.25 4.53 0.40
C TRP A 64 -9.02 5.02 1.63
N LYS A 65 -9.89 6.02 1.50
CA LYS A 65 -10.70 6.53 2.61
C LYS A 65 -11.58 5.46 3.26
N LYS A 66 -12.01 4.43 2.53
CA LYS A 66 -12.83 3.33 3.04
C LYS A 66 -11.99 2.32 3.84
N VAL A 67 -10.84 1.93 3.31
CA VAL A 67 -9.97 0.89 3.89
C VAL A 67 -8.97 1.41 4.92
N ARG A 68 -8.67 2.72 4.90
CA ARG A 68 -7.59 3.32 5.70
C ARG A 68 -7.68 2.96 7.17
N LYS A 69 -8.87 3.00 7.78
CA LYS A 69 -9.01 2.72 9.23
C LYS A 69 -8.47 1.34 9.57
N ASP A 70 -8.79 0.33 8.77
CA ASP A 70 -8.35 -1.05 9.00
C ASP A 70 -6.83 -1.17 8.85
N VAL A 71 -6.26 -0.54 7.82
CA VAL A 71 -4.81 -0.44 7.60
C VAL A 71 -4.10 0.22 8.80
N LEU A 72 -4.68 1.25 9.41
CA LEU A 72 -4.08 1.90 10.58
C LEU A 72 -4.02 0.97 11.80
N TYR A 73 -4.97 0.05 11.96
CA TYR A 73 -4.99 -0.90 13.09
C TYR A 73 -3.92 -2.00 12.97
N VAL A 74 -3.41 -2.26 11.77
CA VAL A 74 -2.37 -3.27 11.50
C VAL A 74 -1.04 -2.94 12.20
N PHE A 75 -0.77 -1.65 12.44
CA PHE A 75 0.52 -1.15 12.93
C PHE A 75 0.40 -0.48 14.30
N PRO A 76 0.30 -1.25 15.40
CA PRO A 76 0.08 -0.67 16.73
C PRO A 76 1.28 0.10 17.28
N THR A 77 2.49 -0.08 16.72
CA THR A 77 3.70 0.68 17.09
C THR A 77 4.53 1.06 15.86
N ARG A 78 5.34 2.12 16.00
CA ARG A 78 6.30 2.52 14.96
C ARG A 78 7.26 1.39 14.61
N LYS A 79 7.71 0.63 15.61
CA LYS A 79 8.62 -0.51 15.41
C LYS A 79 8.03 -1.54 14.44
N ILE A 80 6.77 -1.95 14.65
CA ILE A 80 6.10 -2.94 13.79
C ILE A 80 5.92 -2.41 12.36
N PHE A 81 5.59 -1.13 12.21
CA PHE A 81 5.53 -0.50 10.89
C PHE A 81 6.87 -0.56 10.16
N ILE A 82 7.96 -0.16 10.83
CA ILE A 82 9.31 -0.14 10.23
C ILE A 82 9.75 -1.55 9.86
N GLU A 83 9.51 -2.55 10.71
CA GLU A 83 9.84 -3.95 10.43
C GLU A 83 9.09 -4.47 9.19
N ALA A 84 7.79 -4.19 9.09
CA ALA A 84 6.97 -4.54 7.93
C ALA A 84 7.46 -3.82 6.67
N PHE A 85 7.73 -2.51 6.77
CA PHE A 85 8.26 -1.71 5.68
C PHE A 85 9.57 -2.29 5.15
N VAL A 86 10.53 -2.62 6.01
CA VAL A 86 11.83 -3.15 5.57
C VAL A 86 11.67 -4.47 4.80
N LYS A 87 10.81 -5.37 5.28
CA LYS A 87 10.50 -6.63 4.58
C LYS A 87 9.87 -6.38 3.22
N TRP A 88 8.82 -5.56 3.17
CA TRP A 88 8.11 -5.18 1.94
C TRP A 88 9.05 -4.47 0.95
N HIS A 89 9.82 -3.50 1.42
CA HIS A 89 10.72 -2.66 0.60
C HIS A 89 11.79 -3.52 -0.07
N LYS A 90 12.39 -4.47 0.66
CA LYS A 90 13.34 -5.43 0.10
C LYS A 90 12.73 -6.25 -1.04
N LYS A 91 11.49 -6.74 -0.89
CA LYS A 91 10.77 -7.49 -1.94
C LYS A 91 10.48 -6.63 -3.17
N LYS A 92 10.07 -5.36 -2.97
CA LYS A 92 9.64 -4.49 -4.08
C LYS A 92 10.79 -3.76 -4.79
N ILE A 93 11.94 -3.53 -4.14
CA ILE A 93 13.16 -3.05 -4.81
C ILE A 93 13.59 -4.02 -5.91
N GLN A 94 13.56 -5.32 -5.66
CA GLN A 94 13.93 -6.33 -6.67
C GLN A 94 13.04 -6.26 -7.92
N LYS A 95 11.86 -5.66 -7.81
CA LYS A 95 10.89 -5.44 -8.88
C LYS A 95 10.91 -4.00 -9.42
N ASN A 96 11.88 -3.17 -9.02
CA ASN A 96 11.98 -1.74 -9.33
C ASN A 96 10.73 -0.90 -8.96
N GLN A 97 9.98 -1.31 -7.94
CA GLN A 97 8.68 -0.70 -7.60
C GLN A 97 8.72 0.24 -6.39
N ALA A 98 9.80 0.23 -5.62
CA ALA A 98 9.92 1.00 -4.38
C ALA A 98 11.22 1.84 -4.30
N LEU A 99 11.84 2.15 -5.44
CA LEU A 99 13.04 2.98 -5.47
C LEU A 99 12.75 4.37 -4.87
N GLY A 100 13.57 4.78 -3.90
CA GLY A 100 13.45 6.08 -3.23
C GLY A 100 12.28 6.21 -2.24
N VAL A 101 11.49 5.16 -2.00
CA VAL A 101 10.40 5.21 -1.02
C VAL A 101 10.99 5.13 0.39
N THR A 102 10.57 6.04 1.26
CA THR A 102 10.99 6.03 2.68
C THR A 102 9.85 5.65 3.60
N PRO A 103 10.12 5.06 4.78
CA PRO A 103 9.05 4.76 5.72
C PRO A 103 8.39 6.05 6.25
N GLU A 104 9.14 7.13 6.44
CA GLU A 104 8.62 8.42 6.90
C GLU A 104 7.55 8.98 5.96
N GLU A 105 7.77 8.95 4.65
CA GLU A 105 6.76 9.36 3.66
C GLU A 105 5.46 8.55 3.78
N LEU A 106 5.58 7.23 3.98
CA LEU A 106 4.40 6.37 4.13
C LEU A 106 3.67 6.61 5.45
N ILE A 107 4.40 6.89 6.53
CA ILE A 107 3.82 7.25 7.83
C ILE A 107 3.05 8.57 7.72
N ASP A 108 3.66 9.58 7.13
CA ASP A 108 3.07 10.91 7.00
C ASP A 108 1.81 10.88 6.12
N ILE A 109 1.89 10.19 4.98
CA ILE A 109 0.78 10.15 4.02
C ILE A 109 -0.40 9.34 4.52
N SER A 110 -0.14 8.25 5.26
CA SER A 110 -1.18 7.45 5.90
C SER A 110 -1.74 8.12 7.16
N LYS A 111 -1.04 9.12 7.70
CA LYS A 111 -1.28 9.78 8.99
C LYS A 111 -1.49 8.76 10.12
N ILE A 112 -0.67 7.72 10.14
CA ILE A 112 -0.57 6.83 11.30
C ILE A 112 -0.08 7.66 12.49
N LYS A 113 -0.71 7.47 13.65
CA LYS A 113 -0.28 8.06 14.91
C LYS A 113 -0.21 6.95 15.95
N TRP A 114 0.94 6.85 16.59
CA TRP A 114 1.11 6.02 17.78
C TRP A 114 0.91 6.92 19.00
N LYS A 115 0.23 6.39 20.02
CA LYS A 115 0.09 7.05 21.31
C LYS A 115 1.30 6.75 22.18
#